data_AF-A0A068MXP9-F1
#
_entry.id   AF-A0A068MXP9-F1
#
_cell.length_a   1.000
_cell.length_b   1.000
_cell.length_c   1.000
_cell.angle_alpha   90.00
_cell.angle_beta   90.00
_cell.angle_gamma   90.00
#
_symmetry.space_group_name_H-M   'P 1'
#
loop_
_entity.id
_entity.type
_entity.pdbx_description
1 polymer ?
#
loop_
_entity_poly.entity_id
_entity_poly.type
_entity_poly.pdbx_seq_one_letter_code
_entity_poly.pdbx_strand_id
1 'polypeptide(L)'
;MIPLLTTALAQPGPDFFRRLHRWRSSLTINSETTGMQLAAGFLVSVPVFIQAPLVRQFPWISLALTLPWVAIAVWLMKRPSQAIWGDLLLGFSWSWLAGAIYWGWFRWEPLWHLPIEAIGLPFALWGLKRGWGKIGHLFYLGSLCGTAVTDAYFYLTNLMDHWRQVMVVDPEFARFVFQAALVKIHTPWGIAWGGLLLALLLALGSWGLQRKSPPWQAFAGAVLSTIVVDALFWLGAMMA
;
A
#
# COMPACT_ATOMS: atom_id res chain seq x y z
N MET A 1 -18.89 25.91 -49.57
CA MET A 1 -19.32 24.86 -48.63
C MET A 1 -18.12 24.40 -47.81
N ILE A 2 -17.78 25.06 -46.70
CA ILE A 2 -17.16 24.47 -45.50
C ILE A 2 -17.45 25.43 -44.33
N PRO A 3 -18.32 25.05 -43.36
CA PRO A 3 -18.04 25.37 -41.97
C PRO A 3 -18.31 24.14 -41.08
N LEU A 4 -17.25 23.43 -40.70
CA LEU A 4 -17.27 22.35 -39.71
C LEU A 4 -15.91 22.32 -39.01
N LEU A 5 -15.58 23.38 -38.27
CA LEU A 5 -14.35 23.46 -37.47
C LEU A 5 -14.49 24.30 -36.18
N THR A 6 -15.70 24.47 -35.65
CA THR A 6 -15.97 25.34 -34.49
C THR A 6 -16.73 24.69 -33.34
N THR A 7 -16.74 23.35 -33.21
CA THR A 7 -17.43 22.64 -32.11
C THR A 7 -16.53 21.88 -31.14
N ALA A 8 -15.22 22.15 -31.11
CA ALA A 8 -14.27 21.45 -30.21
C ALA A 8 -13.81 22.27 -28.98
N LEU A 9 -14.48 23.36 -28.63
CA LEU A 9 -14.26 24.10 -27.37
C LEU A 9 -15.59 24.27 -26.64
N ALA A 10 -16.21 23.16 -26.25
CA ALA A 10 -17.33 23.18 -25.33
C ALA A 10 -16.83 23.72 -23.98
N GLN A 11 -17.25 24.95 -23.65
CA GLN A 11 -17.04 25.56 -22.35
C GLN A 11 -17.56 24.61 -21.26
N PRO A 12 -16.79 24.34 -20.18
CA PRO A 12 -17.25 23.47 -19.11
C PRO A 12 -18.56 24.02 -18.53
N GLY A 13 -19.63 23.21 -18.60
CA GLY A 13 -20.95 23.61 -18.15
C GLY A 13 -20.98 23.99 -16.66
N PRO A 14 -22.03 24.70 -16.20
CA PRO A 14 -22.14 25.18 -14.82
C PRO A 14 -22.06 24.06 -13.75
N ASP A 15 -22.34 22.82 -14.13
CA ASP A 15 -22.15 21.64 -13.28
C ASP A 15 -20.69 21.27 -13.03
N PHE A 16 -19.77 21.56 -13.96
CA PHE A 16 -18.34 21.34 -13.77
C PHE A 16 -17.82 22.23 -12.64
N PHE A 17 -18.16 23.52 -12.66
CA PHE A 17 -17.76 24.46 -11.61
C PHE A 17 -18.44 24.16 -10.28
N ARG A 18 -19.69 23.69 -10.27
CA ARG A 18 -20.33 23.21 -9.02
C ARG A 18 -19.66 21.94 -8.48
N ARG A 19 -19.26 20.99 -9.33
CA ARG A 19 -18.51 19.80 -8.91
C ARG A 19 -17.12 20.15 -8.40
N LEU A 20 -16.42 21.08 -9.05
CA LEU A 20 -15.10 21.56 -8.64
C LEU A 20 -15.19 22.35 -7.32
N HIS A 21 -16.20 23.21 -7.16
CA HIS A 21 -16.43 23.93 -5.92
C HIS A 21 -16.80 22.97 -4.78
N ARG A 22 -17.63 21.96 -5.04
CA ARG A 22 -18.00 20.94 -4.04
C ARG A 22 -16.81 20.04 -3.67
N TRP A 23 -15.94 19.74 -4.63
CA TRP A 23 -14.66 19.06 -4.41
C TRP A 23 -13.74 19.93 -3.52
N ARG A 24 -13.58 21.22 -3.84
CA ARG A 24 -12.76 22.16 -3.06
C ARG A 24 -13.32 22.39 -1.65
N SER A 25 -14.63 22.58 -1.49
CA SER A 25 -15.27 22.76 -0.18
C SER A 25 -15.33 21.46 0.64
N SER A 26 -15.07 20.31 0.02
CA SER A 26 -14.92 19.03 0.73
C SER A 26 -13.54 18.87 1.38
N LEU A 27 -12.56 19.73 1.08
CA LEU A 27 -11.21 19.75 1.66
C LEU A 27 -11.16 20.44 3.03
N THR A 28 -12.21 20.35 3.84
CA THR A 28 -12.13 20.66 5.27
C THR A 28 -11.22 19.61 5.92
N ILE A 29 -10.02 20.01 6.33
CA ILE A 29 -9.05 19.16 7.03
C ILE A 29 -9.62 18.86 8.42
N ASN A 30 -10.14 17.66 8.63
CA ASN A 30 -10.45 17.16 9.95
C ASN A 30 -9.18 16.46 10.49
N SER A 31 -8.64 17.01 11.58
CA SER A 31 -7.40 16.57 12.20
C SER A 31 -7.39 15.09 12.58
N GLU A 32 -8.53 14.53 12.99
CA GLU A 32 -8.64 13.10 13.31
C GLU A 32 -8.54 12.22 12.07
N THR A 33 -9.24 12.59 10.99
CA THR A 33 -9.21 11.83 9.73
C THR A 33 -7.88 11.95 9.01
N THR A 34 -7.28 13.14 9.01
CA THR A 34 -5.95 13.37 8.43
C THR A 34 -4.88 12.68 9.26
N GLY A 35 -4.98 12.72 10.60
CA GLY A 35 -4.10 11.98 11.49
C GLY A 35 -4.16 10.47 11.24
N MET A 36 -5.36 9.91 11.03
CA MET A 36 -5.55 8.50 10.70
C MET A 36 -4.92 8.13 9.35
N GLN A 37 -5.11 8.96 8.32
CA GLN A 37 -4.50 8.76 7.00
C GLN A 37 -2.97 8.75 7.08
N LEU A 38 -2.39 9.72 7.79
CA LEU A 38 -0.94 9.84 7.94
C LEU A 38 -0.36 8.69 8.77
N ALA A 39 -1.04 8.28 9.84
CA ALA A 39 -0.61 7.14 10.65
C ALA A 39 -0.66 5.83 9.85
N ALA A 40 -1.71 5.61 9.06
CA ALA A 40 -1.78 4.47 8.16
C ALA A 40 -0.64 4.50 7.13
N GLY A 41 -0.41 5.65 6.48
CA GLY A 41 0.69 5.79 5.53
C GLY A 41 2.05 5.54 6.17
N PHE A 42 2.26 6.01 7.41
CA PHE A 42 3.47 5.73 8.19
C PHE A 42 3.66 4.23 8.42
N LEU A 43 2.61 3.53 8.85
CA LEU A 43 2.65 2.10 9.17
C LEU A 43 2.86 1.20 7.94
N VAL A 44 2.53 1.68 6.73
CA VAL A 44 2.89 0.98 5.50
C VAL A 44 4.33 1.30 5.07
N SER A 45 4.74 2.56 5.13
CA SER A 45 6.02 2.98 4.55
C SER A 45 7.24 2.74 5.42
N VAL A 46 7.21 3.20 6.67
CA VAL A 46 8.41 3.24 7.52
C VAL A 46 8.81 1.84 8.03
N PRO A 47 7.87 1.00 8.49
CA PRO A 47 8.20 -0.35 8.97
C PRO A 47 8.91 -1.22 7.94
N VAL A 48 8.69 -1.03 6.64
CA VAL A 48 9.38 -1.80 5.59
C VAL A 48 10.91 -1.66 5.71
N PHE A 49 11.41 -0.45 5.96
CA PHE A 49 12.85 -0.18 6.09
C PHE A 49 13.46 -0.71 7.39
N ILE A 50 12.63 -1.05 8.38
CA ILE A 50 13.06 -1.64 9.65
C ILE A 50 12.93 -3.17 9.61
N GLN A 51 11.79 -3.66 9.14
CA GLN A 51 11.45 -5.08 9.12
C GLN A 51 12.29 -5.84 8.09
N ALA A 52 12.51 -5.28 6.89
CA ALA A 52 13.29 -5.93 5.85
C ALA A 52 14.73 -6.27 6.29
N PRO A 53 15.54 -5.36 6.86
CA PRO A 53 16.85 -5.76 7.39
C PRO A 53 16.75 -6.66 8.62
N LEU A 54 15.81 -6.39 9.54
CA LEU A 54 15.65 -7.18 10.76
C LEU A 54 15.33 -8.64 10.47
N VAL A 55 14.36 -8.91 9.59
CA VAL A 55 13.93 -10.28 9.28
C VAL A 55 15.00 -11.05 8.50
N ARG A 56 15.88 -10.37 7.75
CA ARG A 56 17.00 -11.01 7.06
C ARG A 56 18.08 -11.50 8.03
N GLN A 57 18.30 -10.80 9.14
CA GLN A 57 19.32 -11.15 10.13
C GLN A 57 18.76 -12.00 11.28
N PHE A 58 17.55 -11.68 11.73
CA PHE A 58 16.89 -12.27 12.90
C PHE A 58 15.41 -12.58 12.60
N PRO A 59 15.10 -13.56 11.72
CA PRO A 59 13.73 -13.86 11.29
C PRO A 59 12.81 -14.21 12.46
N TRP A 60 13.30 -14.99 13.42
CA TRP A 60 12.56 -15.35 14.64
C TRP A 60 12.24 -14.14 15.53
N ILE A 61 13.16 -13.16 15.62
CA ILE A 61 12.91 -11.93 16.39
C ILE A 61 11.84 -11.09 15.69
N SER A 62 11.95 -10.91 14.37
CA SER A 62 10.93 -10.19 13.59
C SER A 62 9.55 -10.82 13.76
N LEU A 63 9.47 -12.16 13.70
CA LEU A 63 8.23 -12.89 13.94
C LEU A 63 7.70 -12.68 15.37
N ALA A 64 8.57 -12.80 16.38
CA ALA A 64 8.22 -12.62 17.78
C ALA A 64 7.72 -11.20 18.09
N LEU A 65 8.20 -10.18 17.38
CA LEU A 65 7.73 -8.79 17.52
C LEU A 65 6.25 -8.59 17.13
N THR A 66 5.63 -9.56 16.45
CA THR A 66 4.17 -9.57 16.29
C THR A 66 3.45 -9.56 17.64
N LEU A 67 3.95 -10.29 18.64
CA LEU A 67 3.33 -10.41 19.96
C LEU A 67 3.24 -9.06 20.71
N PRO A 68 4.31 -8.27 20.87
CA PRO A 68 4.21 -6.95 21.47
C PRO A 68 3.34 -6.00 20.65
N TRP A 69 3.34 -6.06 19.31
CA TRP A 69 2.40 -5.26 18.51
C TRP A 69 0.94 -5.54 18.86
N VAL A 70 0.56 -6.82 18.91
CA VAL A 70 -0.79 -7.25 19.32
C VAL A 70 -1.08 -6.85 20.76
N ALA A 71 -0.13 -7.04 21.69
CA ALA A 71 -0.32 -6.71 23.09
C ALA A 71 -0.55 -5.20 23.31
N ILE A 72 0.24 -4.35 22.65
CA ILE A 72 0.08 -2.90 22.68
C ILE A 72 -1.26 -2.51 22.04
N ALA A 73 -1.61 -3.11 20.90
CA ALA A 73 -2.88 -2.85 20.23
C ALA A 73 -4.06 -3.13 21.16
N VAL A 74 -4.11 -4.32 21.76
CA VAL A 74 -5.16 -4.70 22.71
C VAL A 74 -5.17 -3.80 23.94
N TRP A 75 -4.01 -3.41 24.46
CA TRP A 75 -3.92 -2.49 25.59
C TRP A 75 -4.47 -1.10 25.26
N LEU A 76 -4.18 -0.55 24.08
CA LEU A 76 -4.74 0.71 23.60
C LEU A 76 -6.26 0.59 23.36
N MET A 77 -6.74 -0.53 22.83
CA MET A 77 -8.17 -0.78 22.60
C MET A 77 -9.01 -0.77 23.88
N LYS A 78 -8.41 -1.08 25.04
CA LYS A 78 -9.10 -1.01 26.35
C LYS A 78 -9.33 0.41 26.84
N ARG A 79 -8.73 1.42 26.22
CA ARG A 79 -8.81 2.83 26.62
C ARG A 79 -9.65 3.61 25.61
N PRO A 80 -10.82 4.17 25.99
CA PRO A 80 -11.75 4.79 25.03
C PRO A 80 -11.11 5.87 24.14
N SER A 81 -10.24 6.71 24.69
CA SER A 81 -9.55 7.78 23.94
C SER A 81 -8.45 7.29 23.00
N GLN A 82 -7.98 6.04 23.15
CA GLN A 82 -6.89 5.46 22.37
C GLN A 82 -7.32 4.28 21.51
N ALA A 83 -8.60 3.89 21.59
CA ALA A 83 -9.08 2.65 21.00
C ALA A 83 -8.92 2.62 19.47
N ILE A 84 -9.05 3.78 18.81
CA ILE A 84 -8.86 3.90 17.36
C ILE A 84 -7.42 3.57 16.93
N TRP A 85 -6.44 3.90 17.76
CA TRP A 85 -5.02 3.62 17.49
C TRP A 85 -4.69 2.16 17.77
N GLY A 86 -5.30 1.59 18.81
CA GLY A 86 -5.22 0.17 19.08
C GLY A 86 -5.81 -0.67 17.95
N ASP A 87 -6.97 -0.26 17.41
CA ASP A 87 -7.60 -0.89 16.25
C ASP A 87 -6.68 -0.83 15.01
N LEU A 88 -6.17 0.36 14.67
CA LEU A 88 -5.20 0.53 13.59
C LEU A 88 -3.97 -0.39 13.76
N LEU A 89 -3.38 -0.40 14.96
CA LEU A 89 -2.18 -1.17 15.26
C LEU A 89 -2.43 -2.69 15.20
N LEU A 90 -3.63 -3.13 15.56
CA LEU A 90 -4.02 -4.52 15.39
C LEU A 90 -4.08 -4.89 13.90
N GLY A 91 -4.63 -4.03 13.05
CA GLY A 91 -4.58 -4.17 11.60
C GLY A 91 -3.15 -4.33 11.08
N PHE A 92 -2.26 -3.43 11.52
CA PHE A 92 -0.84 -3.47 11.19
C PHE A 92 -0.14 -4.74 11.65
N SER A 93 -0.49 -5.29 12.82
CA SER A 93 0.13 -6.52 13.32
C SER A 93 -0.08 -7.72 12.39
N TRP A 94 -1.17 -7.76 11.62
CA TRP A 94 -1.39 -8.79 10.60
C TRP A 94 -0.45 -8.64 9.42
N SER A 95 -0.25 -7.41 8.92
CA SER A 95 0.73 -7.11 7.87
C SER A 95 2.16 -7.39 8.35
N TRP A 96 2.50 -7.02 9.59
CA TRP A 96 3.80 -7.33 10.17
C TRP A 96 4.04 -8.84 10.27
N LEU A 97 3.05 -9.59 10.76
CA LEU A 97 3.13 -11.05 10.87
C LEU A 97 3.39 -11.70 9.50
N ALA A 98 2.60 -11.31 8.50
CA ALA A 98 2.75 -11.84 7.16
C ALA A 98 4.11 -11.48 6.54
N GLY A 99 4.52 -10.22 6.66
CA GLY A 99 5.84 -9.76 6.22
C GLY A 99 6.97 -10.52 6.92
N ALA A 100 6.87 -10.77 8.23
CA ALA A 100 7.88 -11.53 8.96
C ALA A 100 7.98 -12.98 8.44
N ILE A 101 6.86 -13.64 8.19
CA ILE A 101 6.81 -15.00 7.66
C ILE A 101 7.37 -15.03 6.23
N TYR A 102 6.88 -14.18 5.34
CA TYR A 102 7.30 -14.18 3.95
C TYR A 102 8.77 -13.83 3.81
N TRP A 103 9.20 -12.68 4.34
CA TRP A 103 10.57 -12.20 4.18
C TRP A 103 11.60 -13.02 4.96
N GLY A 104 11.18 -13.72 6.03
CA GLY A 104 12.05 -14.60 6.81
C GLY A 104 12.33 -15.94 6.16
N TRP A 105 11.33 -16.57 5.53
CA TRP A 105 11.43 -17.95 5.09
C TRP A 105 11.07 -18.18 3.62
N PHE A 106 10.15 -17.40 3.04
CA PHE A 106 9.59 -17.64 1.71
C PHE A 106 10.04 -16.64 0.63
N ARG A 107 10.87 -15.66 0.98
CA ARG A 107 11.34 -14.56 0.09
C ARG A 107 11.94 -14.98 -1.25
N TRP A 108 12.37 -16.23 -1.36
CA TRP A 108 13.01 -16.80 -2.55
C TRP A 108 12.06 -17.00 -3.72
N GLU A 109 10.76 -17.19 -3.44
CA GLU A 109 9.76 -17.44 -4.46
C GLU A 109 8.64 -16.39 -4.35
N PRO A 110 8.62 -15.39 -5.25
CA PRO A 110 7.73 -14.25 -5.11
C PRO A 110 6.25 -14.58 -5.30
N LEU A 111 5.91 -15.71 -5.91
CA LEU A 111 4.51 -16.14 -6.01
C LEU A 111 3.87 -16.48 -4.65
N TRP A 112 4.67 -16.72 -3.60
CA TRP A 112 4.16 -16.92 -2.24
C TRP A 112 3.88 -15.63 -1.49
N HIS A 113 4.31 -14.47 -2.01
CA HIS A 113 4.17 -13.18 -1.35
C HIS A 113 2.71 -12.87 -1.03
N LEU A 114 1.88 -12.72 -2.07
CA LEU A 114 0.46 -12.39 -1.89
C LEU A 114 -0.33 -13.43 -1.06
N PRO A 115 -0.20 -14.75 -1.26
CA PRO A 115 -0.85 -15.74 -0.41
C PRO A 115 -0.50 -15.60 1.08
N ILE A 116 0.77 -15.31 1.41
CA ILE A 116 1.21 -15.15 2.80
C ILE A 116 0.72 -13.81 3.36
N GLU A 117 0.79 -12.73 2.59
CA GLU A 117 0.20 -11.43 2.96
C GLU A 117 -1.31 -11.54 3.23
N ALA A 118 -2.01 -12.49 2.60
CA ALA A 118 -3.43 -12.73 2.77
C ALA A 118 -3.82 -13.58 4.00
N ILE A 119 -2.89 -14.04 4.85
CA ILE A 119 -3.23 -14.89 6.02
C ILE A 119 -4.17 -14.19 7.02
N GLY A 120 -4.11 -12.86 7.11
CA GLY A 120 -4.97 -12.03 7.97
C GLY A 120 -6.37 -11.81 7.38
N LEU A 121 -6.59 -12.11 6.10
CA LEU A 121 -7.82 -11.82 5.38
C LEU A 121 -9.07 -12.46 5.99
N PRO A 122 -9.08 -13.75 6.41
CA PRO A 122 -10.25 -14.33 7.05
C PRO A 122 -10.67 -13.58 8.33
N PHE A 123 -9.70 -13.12 9.13
CA PHE A 123 -9.96 -12.36 10.34
C PHE A 123 -10.47 -10.95 10.02
N ALA A 124 -9.91 -10.30 9.00
CA ALA A 124 -10.35 -8.98 8.55
C ALA A 124 -11.81 -9.01 8.06
N LEU A 125 -12.17 -9.99 7.22
CA LEU A 125 -13.53 -10.15 6.72
C LEU A 125 -14.51 -10.46 7.84
N TRP A 126 -14.12 -11.34 8.78
CA TRP A 126 -14.94 -11.67 9.95
C TRP A 126 -15.17 -10.44 10.84
N GLY A 127 -14.13 -9.68 11.17
CA GLY A 127 -14.23 -8.49 12.01
C GLY A 127 -15.10 -7.41 11.38
N LEU A 128 -14.91 -7.13 10.09
CA LEU A 128 -15.76 -6.19 9.34
C LEU A 128 -17.23 -6.61 9.33
N LYS A 129 -17.52 -7.90 9.13
CA LYS A 129 -18.89 -8.44 9.20
C LYS A 129 -19.52 -8.27 10.57
N ARG A 130 -18.72 -8.36 11.64
CA ARG A 130 -19.15 -8.13 13.04
C ARG A 130 -19.22 -6.64 13.40
N GLY A 131 -18.74 -5.76 12.54
CA GLY A 131 -18.61 -4.33 12.81
C GLY A 131 -17.54 -3.99 13.85
N TRP A 132 -16.62 -4.92 14.13
CA TRP A 132 -15.52 -4.78 15.08
C TRP A 132 -14.21 -4.51 14.33
N GLY A 133 -13.29 -3.77 14.96
CA GLY A 133 -11.95 -3.56 14.41
C GLY A 133 -11.92 -2.90 13.03
N LYS A 134 -12.90 -2.04 12.72
CA LYS A 134 -13.11 -1.56 11.34
C LYS A 134 -11.90 -0.79 10.82
N ILE A 135 -11.20 -0.06 11.68
CA ILE A 135 -10.06 0.78 11.28
C ILE A 135 -8.89 -0.12 10.89
N GLY A 136 -8.49 -1.05 11.76
CA GLY A 136 -7.40 -1.97 11.51
C GLY A 136 -7.68 -2.90 10.34
N HIS A 137 -8.90 -3.40 10.22
CA HIS A 137 -9.24 -4.29 9.11
C HIS A 137 -9.29 -3.56 7.75
N LEU A 138 -9.80 -2.33 7.69
CA LEU A 138 -9.73 -1.55 6.44
C LEU A 138 -8.32 -1.06 6.13
N PHE A 139 -7.50 -0.75 7.14
CA PHE A 139 -6.06 -0.55 6.95
C PHE A 139 -5.40 -1.77 6.30
N TYR A 140 -5.59 -2.95 6.88
CA TYR A 140 -5.02 -4.21 6.41
C TYR A 140 -5.45 -4.52 4.99
N LEU A 141 -6.75 -4.36 4.67
CA LEU A 141 -7.25 -4.54 3.30
C LEU A 141 -6.65 -3.54 2.31
N GLY A 142 -6.42 -2.28 2.75
CA GLY A 142 -5.75 -1.28 1.93
C GLY A 142 -4.30 -1.67 1.62
N SER A 143 -3.56 -2.11 2.65
CA SER A 143 -2.20 -2.61 2.50
C SER A 143 -2.14 -3.85 1.59
N LEU A 144 -3.01 -4.84 1.81
CA LEU A 144 -3.08 -6.05 0.99
C LEU A 144 -3.46 -5.74 -0.46
N CYS A 145 -4.35 -4.77 -0.69
CA CYS A 145 -4.69 -4.29 -2.02
C CYS A 145 -3.49 -3.64 -2.71
N GLY A 146 -2.73 -2.82 -1.99
CA GLY A 146 -1.48 -2.24 -2.48
C GLY A 146 -0.50 -3.34 -2.92
N THR A 147 -0.22 -4.29 -2.02
CA THR A 147 0.62 -5.46 -2.29
C THR A 147 0.15 -6.23 -3.52
N ALA A 148 -1.14 -6.54 -3.63
CA ALA A 148 -1.68 -7.27 -4.77
C ALA A 148 -1.47 -6.55 -6.10
N VAL A 149 -1.60 -5.22 -6.10
CA VAL A 149 -1.37 -4.40 -7.31
C VAL A 149 0.11 -4.37 -7.67
N THR A 150 1.01 -4.18 -6.71
CA THR A 150 2.46 -4.20 -6.94
C THR A 150 2.93 -5.58 -7.41
N ASP A 151 2.44 -6.67 -6.81
CA ASP A 151 2.74 -8.04 -7.23
C ASP A 151 2.22 -8.33 -8.65
N ALA A 152 1.03 -7.84 -8.99
CA ALA A 152 0.49 -7.95 -10.35
C ALA A 152 1.39 -7.23 -11.36
N TYR A 153 1.92 -6.05 -11.02
CA TYR A 153 2.89 -5.35 -11.87
C TYR A 153 4.14 -6.21 -12.08
N PHE A 154 4.71 -6.77 -11.02
CA PHE A 154 5.90 -7.60 -11.10
C PHE A 154 5.68 -8.85 -11.96
N TYR A 155 4.50 -9.46 -11.84
CA TYR A 155 4.12 -10.61 -12.65
C TYR A 155 3.98 -10.24 -14.14
N LEU A 156 3.20 -9.20 -14.44
CA LEU A 156 2.89 -8.78 -15.82
C LEU A 156 4.09 -8.24 -16.59
N THR A 157 5.11 -7.74 -15.90
CA THR A 157 6.34 -7.19 -16.48
C THR A 157 7.55 -8.14 -16.41
N ASN A 158 7.34 -9.36 -15.90
CA ASN A 158 8.36 -10.37 -15.69
C ASN A 158 9.53 -9.91 -14.79
N LEU A 159 9.22 -9.10 -13.77
CA LEU A 159 10.17 -8.70 -12.73
C LEU A 159 10.37 -9.79 -11.67
N MET A 160 9.48 -10.79 -11.60
CA MET A 160 9.62 -11.92 -10.69
C MET A 160 10.95 -12.68 -10.88
N ASP A 161 11.47 -12.77 -12.10
CA ASP A 161 12.77 -13.38 -12.36
C ASP A 161 13.93 -12.56 -11.77
N HIS A 162 13.82 -11.23 -11.82
CA HIS A 162 14.80 -10.33 -11.22
C HIS A 162 14.73 -10.37 -9.69
N TRP A 163 13.52 -10.52 -9.13
CA TRP A 163 13.35 -10.80 -7.71
C TRP A 163 14.10 -12.07 -7.31
N ARG A 164 13.90 -13.19 -8.01
CA ARG A 164 14.61 -14.45 -7.68
C ARG A 164 16.13 -14.27 -7.73
N GLN A 165 16.64 -13.54 -8.72
CA GLN A 165 18.07 -13.23 -8.85
C GLN A 165 18.60 -12.39 -7.68
N VAL A 166 17.87 -11.35 -7.24
CA VAL A 166 18.34 -10.48 -6.16
C VAL A 166 18.44 -11.20 -4.81
N MET A 167 17.72 -12.30 -4.63
CA MET A 167 17.78 -13.09 -3.40
C MET A 167 19.04 -13.95 -3.30
N VAL A 168 19.60 -14.39 -4.43
CA VAL A 168 20.74 -15.32 -4.48
C VAL A 168 22.08 -14.64 -4.77
N VAL A 169 22.05 -13.46 -5.39
CA VAL A 169 23.25 -12.74 -5.78
C VAL A 169 23.94 -12.11 -4.55
N ASP A 170 25.27 -12.02 -4.57
CA ASP A 170 25.97 -11.27 -3.53
C ASP A 170 25.54 -9.79 -3.55
N PRO A 171 25.43 -9.14 -2.37
CA PRO A 171 24.97 -7.75 -2.28
C PRO A 171 25.72 -6.77 -3.18
N GLU A 172 27.01 -7.01 -3.43
CA GLU A 172 27.86 -6.18 -4.31
C GLU A 172 27.42 -6.19 -5.78
N PHE A 173 26.76 -7.26 -6.21
CA PHE A 173 26.27 -7.44 -7.58
C PHE A 173 24.75 -7.18 -7.71
N ALA A 174 24.03 -6.96 -6.60
CA ALA A 174 22.58 -6.68 -6.61
C ALA A 174 22.21 -5.48 -7.50
N ARG A 175 23.09 -4.46 -7.59
CA ARG A 175 22.92 -3.31 -8.49
C ARG A 175 22.70 -3.72 -9.95
N PHE A 176 23.37 -4.75 -10.45
CA PHE A 176 23.22 -5.18 -11.84
C PHE A 176 21.84 -5.78 -12.11
N VAL A 177 21.29 -6.50 -11.12
CA VAL A 177 19.93 -7.03 -11.18
C VAL A 177 18.90 -5.89 -11.19
N PHE A 178 19.11 -4.85 -10.37
CA PHE A 178 18.25 -3.66 -10.36
C PHE A 178 18.29 -2.89 -11.68
N GLN A 179 19.47 -2.70 -12.28
CA GLN A 179 19.59 -2.05 -13.58
C GLN A 179 18.91 -2.86 -14.69
N ALA A 180 19.02 -4.20 -14.67
CA ALA A 180 18.30 -5.07 -15.59
C ALA A 180 16.76 -5.00 -15.40
N ALA A 181 16.29 -4.91 -14.16
CA ALA A 181 14.88 -4.70 -13.84
C ALA A 181 14.37 -3.35 -14.36
N LEU A 182 15.15 -2.27 -14.23
CA LEU A 182 14.81 -0.96 -14.76
C LEU A 182 14.61 -0.98 -16.29
N VAL A 183 15.41 -1.77 -17.02
CA VAL A 183 15.21 -1.96 -18.47
C VAL A 183 13.82 -2.51 -18.76
N LYS A 184 13.29 -3.44 -17.95
CA LYS A 184 11.91 -3.97 -18.10
C LYS A 184 10.86 -2.90 -17.83
N ILE A 185 11.06 -2.11 -16.77
CA ILE A 185 10.16 -1.03 -16.36
C ILE A 185 10.05 0.04 -17.45
N HIS A 186 11.16 0.41 -18.10
CA HIS A 186 11.20 1.44 -19.14
C HIS A 186 10.75 0.99 -20.53
N THR A 187 10.36 -0.28 -20.70
CA THR A 187 9.71 -0.72 -21.95
C THR A 187 8.32 -0.09 -22.10
N PRO A 188 7.77 0.05 -23.33
CA PRO A 188 6.39 0.51 -23.52
C PRO A 188 5.38 -0.35 -22.76
N TRP A 189 5.64 -1.65 -22.62
CA TRP A 189 4.80 -2.59 -21.86
C TRP A 189 4.86 -2.32 -20.35
N GLY A 190 6.07 -2.13 -19.80
CA GLY A 190 6.28 -1.77 -18.40
C GLY A 190 5.61 -0.44 -18.06
N ILE A 191 5.82 0.59 -18.88
CA ILE A 191 5.19 1.90 -18.70
C ILE A 191 3.67 1.81 -18.76
N ALA A 192 3.10 1.04 -19.72
CA ALA A 192 1.66 0.90 -19.85
C ALA A 192 1.02 0.26 -18.61
N TRP A 193 1.56 -0.86 -18.13
CA TRP A 193 1.06 -1.51 -16.91
C TRP A 193 1.32 -0.67 -15.66
N GLY A 194 2.49 -0.03 -15.56
CA GLY A 194 2.83 0.86 -14.46
C GLY A 194 1.84 2.04 -14.36
N GLY A 195 1.54 2.68 -15.49
CA GLY A 195 0.54 3.74 -15.56
C GLY A 195 -0.87 3.27 -15.22
N LEU A 196 -1.30 2.12 -15.73
CA LEU A 196 -2.62 1.56 -15.46
C LEU A 196 -2.81 1.21 -13.97
N LEU A 197 -1.82 0.56 -13.37
CA LEU A 197 -1.87 0.14 -11.97
C LEU A 197 -1.69 1.33 -11.01
N LEU A 198 -0.87 2.32 -11.36
CA LEU A 198 -0.82 3.60 -10.66
C LEU A 198 -2.20 4.29 -10.67
N ALA A 199 -2.87 4.34 -11.82
CA ALA A 199 -4.21 4.91 -11.93
C ALA A 199 -5.22 4.15 -11.06
N LEU A 200 -5.11 2.82 -10.98
CA LEU A 200 -5.94 1.99 -10.10
C LEU A 200 -5.73 2.34 -8.62
N LEU A 201 -4.48 2.42 -8.14
CA LEU A 201 -4.17 2.78 -6.76
C LEU A 201 -4.66 4.21 -6.43
N LEU A 202 -4.46 5.16 -7.34
CA LEU A 202 -4.96 6.53 -7.18
C LEU A 202 -6.49 6.58 -7.13
N ALA A 203 -7.17 5.80 -7.97
CA ALA A 203 -8.63 5.72 -7.98
C ALA A 203 -9.17 5.11 -6.66
N LEU A 204 -8.60 4.00 -6.21
CA LEU A 204 -9.01 3.32 -4.97
C LEU A 204 -8.71 4.17 -3.73
N GLY A 205 -7.51 4.78 -3.66
CA GLY A 205 -7.12 5.68 -2.60
C GLY A 205 -8.03 6.91 -2.54
N SER A 206 -8.25 7.57 -3.68
CA SER A 206 -9.14 8.73 -3.79
C SER A 206 -10.59 8.38 -3.42
N TRP A 207 -11.07 7.21 -3.82
CA TRP A 207 -12.39 6.72 -3.44
C TRP A 207 -12.51 6.52 -1.92
N GLY A 208 -11.48 5.97 -1.27
CA GLY A 208 -11.42 5.88 0.19
C GLY A 208 -11.44 7.25 0.86
N LEU A 209 -10.65 8.20 0.36
CA LEU A 209 -10.61 9.58 0.90
C LEU A 209 -11.98 10.26 0.87
N GLN A 210 -12.81 10.01 -0.16
CA GLN A 210 -14.14 10.61 -0.29
C GLN A 210 -15.12 10.17 0.80
N ARG A 211 -14.88 9.04 1.48
CA ARG A 211 -15.80 8.50 2.51
C ARG A 211 -15.70 9.24 3.85
N LYS A 212 -14.65 10.03 4.08
CA LYS A 212 -14.44 10.91 5.26
C LYS A 212 -14.64 10.25 6.64
N SER A 213 -14.52 8.92 6.75
CA SER A 213 -14.57 8.22 8.05
C SER A 213 -13.21 7.62 8.38
N PRO A 214 -12.83 7.52 9.67
CA PRO A 214 -11.50 7.03 10.06
C PRO A 214 -11.11 5.67 9.43
N PRO A 215 -12.00 4.65 9.35
CA PRO A 215 -11.65 3.39 8.70
C PRO A 215 -11.28 3.53 7.22
N TRP A 216 -12.03 4.35 6.46
CA TRP A 216 -11.75 4.58 5.04
C TRP A 216 -10.53 5.47 4.81
N GLN A 217 -10.21 6.35 5.77
CA GLN A 217 -8.97 7.13 5.73
C GLN A 217 -7.75 6.26 6.01
N ALA A 218 -7.87 5.26 6.89
CA ALA A 218 -6.83 4.27 7.10
C ALA A 218 -6.60 3.41 5.85
N PHE A 219 -7.67 2.94 5.21
CA PHE A 219 -7.60 2.26 3.91
C PHE A 219 -6.90 3.12 2.85
N ALA A 220 -7.36 4.37 2.67
CA ALA A 220 -6.80 5.28 1.68
C ALA A 220 -5.34 5.63 1.96
N GLY A 221 -5.00 5.85 3.22
CA GLY A 221 -3.62 6.10 3.67
C GLY A 221 -2.72 4.93 3.26
N ALA A 222 -3.13 3.70 3.56
CA ALA A 222 -2.38 2.49 3.21
C ALA A 222 -2.20 2.32 1.68
N VAL A 223 -3.28 2.46 0.90
CA VAL A 223 -3.23 2.33 -0.57
C VAL A 223 -2.35 3.41 -1.21
N LEU A 224 -2.50 4.67 -0.79
CA LEU A 224 -1.72 5.78 -1.38
C LEU A 224 -0.25 5.73 -0.95
N SER A 225 0.05 5.25 0.25
CA SER A 225 1.45 5.05 0.67
C SER A 225 2.17 3.98 -0.14
N THR A 226 1.47 2.98 -0.70
CA THR A 226 2.07 2.01 -1.63
C THR A 226 2.71 2.71 -2.81
N ILE A 227 2.06 3.73 -3.38
CA ILE A 227 2.63 4.53 -4.48
C ILE A 227 3.93 5.22 -4.04
N VAL A 228 3.96 5.76 -2.83
CA VAL A 228 5.13 6.44 -2.28
C VAL A 228 6.28 5.45 -2.08
N VAL A 229 5.99 4.29 -1.50
CA VAL A 229 6.99 3.23 -1.26
C VAL A 229 7.54 2.69 -2.58
N ASP A 230 6.68 2.42 -3.56
CA ASP A 230 7.10 1.94 -4.88
C ASP A 230 7.95 2.99 -5.61
N ALA A 231 7.60 4.27 -5.50
CA ALA A 231 8.42 5.36 -6.03
C ALA A 231 9.80 5.45 -5.34
N LEU A 232 9.87 5.23 -4.02
CA LEU A 232 11.14 5.19 -3.29
C LEU A 232 12.02 4.01 -3.75
N PHE A 233 11.43 2.82 -3.97
CA PHE A 233 12.17 1.68 -4.50
C PHE A 233 12.64 1.90 -5.94
N TRP A 234 11.81 2.51 -6.79
CA TRP A 234 12.20 2.87 -8.15
C TRP A 234 13.36 3.88 -8.16
N LEU A 235 13.29 4.94 -7.35
CA LEU A 235 14.38 5.90 -7.19
C LEU A 235 15.65 5.24 -6.63
N GLY A 236 15.50 4.36 -5.65
CA GLY A 236 16.61 3.58 -5.11
C GLY A 236 17.30 2.73 -6.16
N ALA A 237 16.53 2.06 -7.03
CA ALA A 237 17.07 1.29 -8.16
C ALA A 237 17.81 2.18 -9.17
N MET A 238 17.34 3.41 -9.42
CA MET A 238 18.02 4.35 -10.33
C MET A 238 19.34 4.87 -9.76
N MET A 239 19.48 4.92 -8.44
CA MET A 239 20.66 5.43 -7.74
C MET A 239 21.69 4.34 -7.37
N ALA A 240 21.37 3.06 -7.60
CA ALA A 240 22.19 1.89 -7.21
C ALA A 240 23.28 1.52 -8.23
#